data_AF-A0AAN9H9N1-F1
#
_entry.id   AF-A0AAN9H9N1-F1
#
_cell.length_a   1.000
_cell.length_b   1.000
_cell.length_c   1.000
_cell.angle_alpha   90.00
_cell.angle_beta   90.00
_cell.angle_gamma   90.00
#
_symmetry.space_group_name_H-M   'P 1'
#
loop_
_entity.id
_entity.type
_entity.pdbx_description
1 polymer ?
#
loop_
_entity_poly.entity_id
_entity_poly.type
_entity_poly.pdbx_seq_one_letter_code
_entity_poly.pdbx_strand_id
1 'polypeptide(L)'
;MLEVDPCATAVDVNTEELHSSPCLIIQGDMMKPSGWLISIEGHVVMSPHPFFLHGVAAFFSSYYVFNLEYPAAGSSTLEFIQRCFLGINPERGLKRPRCGTQ
;
A
#
# COMPACT_ATOMS: atom_id res chain seq x y z
N MET A 1 1.76 5.28 8.76
CA MET A 1 1.18 6.15 7.72
C MET A 1 1.54 7.56 8.10
N LEU A 2 2.00 8.36 7.13
CA LEU A 2 2.48 9.73 7.37
C LEU A 2 1.56 10.72 6.64
N GLU A 3 1.14 11.79 7.29
CA GLU A 3 0.40 12.89 6.66
C GLU A 3 1.39 13.97 6.20
N VAL A 4 1.22 14.45 4.97
CA VAL A 4 2.03 15.51 4.37
C VAL A 4 1.14 16.58 3.73
N ASP A 5 1.73 17.74 3.44
CA ASP A 5 1.04 18.85 2.80
C ASP A 5 0.32 18.41 1.50
N PRO A 6 -0.89 18.95 1.19
CA PRO A 6 -1.66 18.58 0.00
C PRO A 6 -0.92 18.76 -1.32
N CYS A 7 0.07 19.65 -1.36
CA CYS A 7 0.89 19.96 -2.53
C CYS A 7 2.25 19.25 -2.50
N ALA A 8 2.57 18.49 -1.43
CA ALA A 8 3.86 17.84 -1.26
C ALA A 8 4.13 16.82 -2.37
N THR A 9 5.23 16.98 -3.07
CA THR A 9 5.69 16.03 -4.09
C THR A 9 6.79 15.13 -3.52
N ALA A 10 7.23 14.14 -4.30
CA ALA A 10 8.27 13.21 -3.89
C ALA A 10 9.57 13.88 -3.40
N VAL A 11 9.83 15.13 -3.82
CA VAL A 11 11.00 15.91 -3.40
C VAL A 11 10.81 16.68 -2.10
N ASP A 12 9.56 16.88 -1.67
CA ASP A 12 9.21 17.63 -0.46
C ASP A 12 9.10 16.72 0.78
N VAL A 13 9.03 15.40 0.56
CA VAL A 13 9.02 14.42 1.64
C VAL A 13 10.44 14.23 2.14
N ASN A 14 10.68 14.55 3.41
CA ASN A 14 11.98 14.35 4.03
C ASN A 14 12.35 12.86 4.09
N THR A 15 13.29 12.44 3.24
CA THR A 15 13.81 11.08 3.10
C THR A 15 14.29 10.49 4.43
N GLU A 16 14.72 11.33 5.36
CA GLU A 16 15.27 10.89 6.66
C GLU A 16 14.20 10.43 7.66
N GLU A 17 12.93 10.76 7.44
CA GLU A 17 11.81 10.29 8.28
C GLU A 17 11.13 9.04 7.70
N LEU A 18 11.60 8.56 6.55
CA LEU A 18 10.98 7.47 5.83
C LEU A 18 11.54 6.13 6.30
N HIS A 19 10.61 5.24 6.65
CA HIS A 19 10.96 3.89 7.10
C HIS A 19 11.55 3.06 5.96
N SER A 20 12.42 2.11 6.31
CA SER A 20 12.98 1.14 5.37
C SER A 20 11.88 0.24 4.79
N SER A 21 10.91 -0.14 5.61
CA SER A 21 9.72 -0.88 5.15
C SER A 21 8.80 0.02 4.31
N PRO A 22 8.02 -0.56 3.37
CA PRO A 22 7.02 0.19 2.62
C PRO A 22 6.15 1.05 3.54
N CYS A 23 5.94 2.31 3.18
CA CYS A 23 5.11 3.24 3.95
C CYS A 23 4.17 4.01 3.02
N LEU A 24 2.88 4.02 3.39
CA LEU A 24 1.88 4.83 2.70
C LEU A 24 1.90 6.26 3.29
N ILE A 25 1.96 7.24 2.41
CA ILE A 25 1.98 8.66 2.74
C ILE A 25 0.69 9.27 2.19
N ILE A 26 -0.09 9.93 3.04
CA ILE A 26 -1.31 10.62 2.63
C ILE A 26 -1.02 12.11 2.47
N GLN A 27 -1.50 12.68 1.37
CA GLN A 27 -1.54 14.12 1.19
C GLN A 27 -2.87 14.69 1.71
N GLY A 28 -2.75 15.77 2.47
CA GLY A 28 -3.88 16.43 3.09
C GLY A 28 -4.39 15.69 4.31
N ASP A 29 -5.64 15.99 4.68
CA ASP A 29 -6.28 15.48 5.90
C ASP A 29 -6.70 14.01 5.76
N MET A 30 -6.45 13.20 6.78
CA MET A 30 -6.77 11.77 6.79
C MET A 30 -8.26 11.45 6.54
N MET A 31 -9.17 12.36 6.92
CA MET A 31 -10.61 12.22 6.69
C MET A 31 -11.01 12.64 5.27
N LYS A 32 -10.18 13.43 4.59
CA LYS A 32 -10.39 13.85 3.20
C LYS A 32 -9.06 13.90 2.42
N PRO A 33 -8.46 12.73 2.15
CA PRO A 33 -7.16 12.66 1.48
C PRO A 33 -7.28 13.20 0.05
N SER A 34 -6.39 14.12 -0.32
CA SER A 34 -6.33 14.68 -1.67
C SER A 34 -5.49 13.81 -2.62
N GLY A 35 -4.57 13.02 -2.07
CA GLY A 35 -3.71 12.11 -2.82
C GLY A 35 -2.92 11.20 -1.89
N TRP A 36 -2.14 10.32 -2.50
CA TRP A 36 -1.24 9.42 -1.78
C TRP A 36 0.09 9.26 -2.53
N LEU A 37 1.13 8.97 -1.77
CA LEU A 37 2.44 8.52 -2.24
C LEU A 37 2.80 7.24 -1.50
N ILE A 38 3.77 6.49 -2.03
CA ILE A 38 4.34 5.34 -1.35
C ILE A 38 5.85 5.45 -1.36
N SER A 39 6.46 5.16 -0.21
CA SER A 39 7.90 5.01 -0.08
C SER A 39 8.30 3.58 0.20
N ILE A 40 9.49 3.21 -0.28
CA ILE A 40 10.10 1.90 -0.08
C ILE A 40 11.59 2.15 0.13
N GLU A 41 12.19 1.54 1.15
CA GLU A 41 13.62 1.71 1.49
C GLU A 41 14.01 3.19 1.65
N GLY A 42 13.16 3.98 2.31
CA GLY A 42 13.39 5.41 2.50
C GLY A 42 13.14 6.29 1.27
N HIS A 43 12.84 5.73 0.09
CA HIS A 43 12.65 6.52 -1.13
C HIS A 43 11.20 6.55 -1.57
N VAL A 44 10.70 7.73 -1.97
CA VAL A 44 9.38 7.85 -2.60
C VAL A 44 9.45 7.28 -4.02
N VAL A 45 8.73 6.18 -4.26
CA VAL A 45 8.79 5.45 -5.53
C VAL A 45 7.65 5.81 -6.49
N MET A 46 6.62 6.50 -6.00
CA MET A 46 5.45 6.88 -6.80
C MET A 46 5.07 8.33 -6.57
N SER A 47 4.80 9.05 -7.66
CA SER A 47 4.27 10.42 -7.63
C SER A 47 2.86 10.45 -7.04
N PRO A 48 2.42 11.62 -6.52
CA PRO A 48 1.04 11.83 -6.06
C PRO A 48 -0.01 11.25 -6.99
N HIS A 49 -0.84 10.34 -6.47
CA HIS A 49 -1.95 9.75 -7.22
C HIS A 49 -3.29 9.98 -6.50
N PRO A 50 -4.39 10.24 -7.22
CA PRO A 50 -5.71 10.31 -6.61
C PRO A 50 -6.19 8.93 -6.14
N PHE A 51 -7.25 8.92 -5.32
CA PHE A 51 -7.93 7.72 -4.79
C PHE A 51 -7.09 6.93 -3.77
N PHE A 52 -7.28 7.25 -2.49
CA PHE A 52 -6.60 6.62 -1.35
C PHE A 52 -6.62 5.09 -1.37
N LEU A 53 -7.74 4.47 -1.76
CA LEU A 53 -7.86 3.01 -1.75
C LEU A 53 -6.86 2.32 -2.71
N HIS A 54 -6.50 2.98 -3.81
CA HIS A 54 -5.44 2.50 -4.69
C HIS A 54 -4.07 2.54 -4.01
N GLY A 55 -3.84 3.52 -3.14
CA GLY A 55 -2.63 3.60 -2.33
C GLY A 55 -2.53 2.47 -1.31
N VAL A 56 -3.65 2.12 -0.68
CA VAL A 56 -3.72 0.94 0.19
C VAL A 56 -3.41 -0.33 -0.61
N ALA A 57 -3.99 -0.51 -1.80
CA ALA A 57 -3.70 -1.65 -2.65
C ALA A 57 -2.21 -1.68 -3.09
N ALA A 58 -1.63 -0.53 -3.44
CA ALA A 58 -0.21 -0.41 -3.80
C ALA A 58 0.71 -0.76 -2.63
N PHE A 59 0.37 -0.32 -1.42
CA PHE A 59 1.09 -0.67 -0.19
C PHE A 59 1.08 -2.16 0.07
N PHE A 60 -0.07 -2.85 -0.03
CA PHE A 60 -0.09 -4.30 0.15
C PHE A 60 0.65 -5.03 -0.98
N SER A 61 0.51 -4.53 -2.21
CA SER A 61 1.17 -5.11 -3.39
C SER A 61 2.68 -4.98 -3.35
N SER A 62 3.25 -3.93 -2.73
CA SER A 62 4.70 -3.74 -2.66
C SER A 62 5.40 -4.88 -1.93
N TYR A 63 4.79 -5.42 -0.86
CA TYR A 63 5.37 -6.56 -0.15
C TYR A 63 5.48 -7.80 -1.04
N TYR A 64 4.51 -8.02 -1.94
CA TYR A 64 4.59 -9.12 -2.89
C TYR A 64 5.56 -8.85 -4.04
N VAL A 65 5.44 -7.68 -4.68
CA VAL A 65 6.22 -7.33 -5.88
C VAL A 65 7.72 -7.24 -5.57
N PHE A 66 8.08 -6.66 -4.42
CA PHE A 66 9.47 -6.51 -4.00
C PHE A 66 9.96 -7.69 -3.13
N ASN A 67 9.14 -8.73 -2.96
CA ASN A 67 9.44 -9.90 -2.15
C ASN A 67 9.91 -9.53 -0.72
N LEU A 68 9.18 -8.62 -0.09
CA LEU A 68 9.44 -8.14 1.27
C LEU A 68 8.54 -8.89 2.25
N GLU A 69 9.06 -9.14 3.44
CA GLU A 69 8.27 -9.66 4.55
C GLU A 69 7.56 -8.52 5.27
N TYR A 70 6.34 -8.78 5.75
CA TYR A 70 5.69 -7.84 6.65
C TYR A 70 6.51 -7.69 7.93
N PRO A 71 6.47 -6.51 8.59
CA PRO A 71 7.07 -6.34 9.90
C PRO A 71 6.54 -7.41 10.87
N ALA A 72 7.45 -8.05 11.61
CA ALA A 72 7.08 -9.09 12.58
C ALA A 72 6.04 -8.58 13.58
N ALA A 73 6.14 -7.31 13.97
CA ALA A 73 5.09 -6.60 14.70
C ALA A 73 3.94 -6.25 13.75
N GLY A 74 2.86 -7.04 13.79
CA GLY A 74 1.63 -6.76 13.05
C GLY A 74 1.48 -7.50 11.71
N SER A 75 2.38 -8.44 11.39
CA SER A 75 2.28 -9.28 10.18
C SER A 75 0.92 -9.98 10.07
N SER A 76 0.44 -10.62 11.14
CA SER A 76 -0.88 -11.28 11.15
C SER A 76 -2.05 -10.31 10.92
N THR A 77 -1.93 -9.08 11.41
CA THR A 77 -2.96 -8.05 11.20
C THR A 77 -2.98 -7.58 9.76
N LEU A 78 -1.81 -7.36 9.16
CA LEU A 78 -1.68 -7.00 7.75
C LEU A 78 -2.18 -8.14 6.85
N GLU A 79 -1.85 -9.38 7.18
CA GLU A 79 -2.36 -10.57 6.49
C GLU A 79 -3.88 -10.69 6.56
N PHE A 80 -4.47 -10.43 7.73
CA PHE A 80 -5.91 -10.39 7.89
C PHE A 80 -6.54 -9.30 7.01
N ILE A 81 -5.99 -8.09 7.01
CA ILE A 81 -6.54 -6.97 6.25
C ILE A 81 -6.50 -7.24 4.74
N GLN A 82 -5.36 -7.69 4.22
CA GLN A 82 -5.22 -7.97 2.79
C GLN A 82 -6.20 -9.06 2.33
N ARG A 83 -6.41 -10.11 3.14
CA ARG A 83 -7.24 -11.27 2.79
C ARG A 83 -8.72 -10.96 2.93
N CYS A 84 -9.12 -10.37 4.06
CA CYS A 84 -10.52 -10.22 4.43
C CYS A 84 -11.17 -8.96 3.83
N PHE A 85 -10.42 -7.86 3.67
CA PHE A 85 -10.97 -6.60 3.20
C PHE A 85 -10.55 -6.22 1.79
N LEU A 86 -9.34 -6.58 1.37
CA LEU A 86 -8.81 -6.18 0.06
C LEU A 86 -8.88 -7.29 -1.00
N GLY A 87 -9.11 -8.54 -0.59
CA GLY A 87 -9.14 -9.69 -1.51
C GLY A 87 -7.80 -9.93 -2.23
N ILE A 88 -6.70 -9.41 -1.68
CA ILE A 88 -5.35 -9.60 -2.21
C ILE A 88 -4.83 -10.93 -1.66
N ASN A 89 -4.38 -11.81 -2.56
CA ASN A 89 -3.86 -13.14 -2.24
C ASN A 89 -4.74 -13.98 -1.27
N PRO A 90 -6.00 -14.30 -1.62
CA PRO A 90 -6.89 -15.05 -0.73
C PRO A 90 -6.43 -16.51 -0.49
N GLU A 91 -6.83 -17.09 0.65
CA GLU A 91 -6.61 -18.53 1.02
C GLU A 91 -6.90 -19.51 -0.11
N ARG A 92 -7.98 -19.25 -0.85
CA ARG A 92 -8.33 -19.98 -2.07
C ARG A 92 -8.09 -19.08 -3.26
N GLY A 93 -7.17 -19.50 -4.13
CA GLY A 93 -6.96 -18.84 -5.42
C GLY A 93 -8.25 -18.79 -6.24
N LEU A 94 -8.48 -17.67 -6.93
CA LEU A 94 -9.65 -17.43 -7.79
C LEU A 94 -9.63 -18.22 -9.11
N LYS A 95 -9.04 -19.44 -9.14
CA LYS A 95 -9.12 -20.28 -10.34
C LYS A 95 -10.61 -20.48 -10.64
N ARG A 96 -11.08 -19.83 -11.71
CA ARG A 96 -12.46 -19.97 -12.19
C ARG A 96 -12.76 -21.47 -12.26
N PRO A 97 -13.94 -21.93 -11.81
CA PRO A 97 -14.34 -23.29 -12.14
C PRO A 97 -14.18 -23.41 -13.66
N ARG A 98 -13.44 -24.44 -14.11
CA ARG A 98 -13.41 -24.75 -15.54
C ARG A 98 -14.87 -24.83 -15.95
N CYS A 99 -15.29 -23.99 -16.90
CA CYS A 99 -16.59 -24.12 -17.53
C CYS A 99 -16.57 -25.51 -18.16
N GLY A 100 -17.07 -26.50 -17.41
CA GLY A 100 -17.22 -27.85 -17.88
C GLY A 100 -18.31 -27.77 -18.91
N THR A 101 -17.93 -27.94 -20.18
CA THR A 101 -18.83 -28.30 -21.25
C THR A 101 -19.71 -29.45 -20.74
N GLN A 102 -20.98 -29.19 -20.52
CA GLN A 102 -22.02 -30.21 -20.57
C GLN A 102 -22.56 -30.24 -22.00
#